data_AF-A0A5B6W8T5-F1
#
_entry.id   AF-A0A5B6W8T5-F1
#
_cell.length_a   1.000
_cell.length_b   1.000
_cell.length_c   1.000
_cell.angle_alpha   90.00
_cell.angle_beta   90.00
_cell.angle_gamma   90.00
#
_symmetry.space_group_name_H-M   'P 1'
#
loop_
_entity.id
_entity.type
_entity.pdbx_description
1 polymer ?
#
loop_
_entity_poly.entity_id
_entity_poly.type
_entity_poly.pdbx_seq_one_letter_code
_entity_poly.pdbx_strand_id
1 'polypeptide(L)'
;MGGFRFKAWLVMKQSCEEEVKHLWEMSRGGVVEKIRICRERFTKVGMGNLKIAIGWNGKNGKKLKDLIDVKIHLNIEIDKDERYWEQRARMNLLKRDNTKFFHNFASQRKRANRIEELENEHGQLVMEKKEMADVARRYFQELFSSGGISNLEYILSGIETCILESMNHMLTENYTMEEIISALKNMGPTKASGGDGFPVLFFQKYWHIVGKEVSNFCLNILNNDGLIEEIHTTNIVLIPKVANLVNLKSFRPISLCTVIYKIISKTTENLLQKVLNTCIDKAQSAFVPSRLITDNILLAYELMHSLK
;
A
#
# COMPACT_ATOMS: atom_id res chain seq x y z
N MET A 1 13.65 11.52 -8.16
CA MET A 1 13.49 10.58 -9.28
C MET A 1 12.08 10.01 -9.23
N GLY A 2 11.36 10.02 -10.35
CA GLY A 2 9.99 9.49 -10.42
C GLY A 2 10.01 7.98 -10.45
N GLY A 3 9.72 7.32 -9.33
CA GLY A 3 9.56 5.88 -9.28
C GLY A 3 8.36 5.42 -10.12
N PHE A 4 8.47 4.26 -10.75
CA PHE A 4 7.37 3.61 -11.46
C PHE A 4 6.13 3.50 -10.55
N ARG A 5 4.97 3.83 -11.13
CA ARG A 5 3.66 3.59 -10.52
C ARG A 5 2.72 3.09 -11.59
N PHE A 6 2.21 1.88 -11.40
CA PHE A 6 1.21 1.31 -12.27
C PHE A 6 -0.08 2.14 -12.16
N LYS A 7 -0.48 2.76 -13.27
CA LYS A 7 -1.64 3.64 -13.31
C LYS A 7 -2.91 2.79 -13.36
N ALA A 8 -3.88 3.09 -12.50
CA ALA A 8 -5.12 2.31 -12.38
C ALA A 8 -5.90 2.16 -13.69
N TRP A 9 -5.76 3.09 -14.65
CA TRP A 9 -6.41 2.98 -15.95
C TRP A 9 -5.80 1.94 -16.89
N LEU A 10 -4.56 1.49 -16.67
CA LEU A 10 -3.94 0.43 -17.49
C LEU A 10 -4.76 -0.85 -17.43
N VAL A 11 -5.41 -1.10 -16.29
CA VAL A 11 -6.33 -2.21 -16.04
C VAL A 11 -7.53 -2.23 -17.01
N MET A 12 -7.88 -1.07 -17.59
CA MET A 12 -9.03 -0.94 -18.49
C MET A 12 -8.69 -1.29 -19.95
N LYS A 13 -7.42 -1.55 -20.27
CA LYS A 13 -7.01 -1.96 -21.62
C LYS A 13 -6.89 -3.48 -21.71
N GLN A 14 -7.59 -4.09 -22.65
CA GLN A 14 -7.49 -5.54 -22.92
C GLN A 14 -6.06 -5.97 -23.27
N SER A 15 -5.32 -5.12 -24.01
CA SER A 15 -3.90 -5.31 -24.32
C SER A 15 -3.01 -5.41 -23.07
N CYS A 16 -3.43 -4.84 -21.93
CA CYS A 16 -2.66 -4.93 -20.68
C CYS A 16 -2.76 -6.33 -20.08
N GLU A 17 -3.91 -7.00 -20.20
CA GLU A 17 -4.09 -8.36 -19.70
C GLU A 17 -3.25 -9.37 -20.48
N GLU A 18 -3.28 -9.27 -21.81
CA GLU A 18 -2.47 -10.09 -22.71
C GLU A 18 -0.97 -9.93 -22.43
N GLU A 19 -0.51 -8.69 -22.25
CA GLU A 19 0.89 -8.40 -21.93
C GLU A 19 1.27 -8.97 -20.54
N VAL A 20 0.41 -8.81 -19.52
CA VAL A 20 0.66 -9.42 -18.20
C VAL A 20 0.77 -10.93 -18.34
N LYS A 21 -0.19 -11.58 -19.01
CA LYS A 21 -0.20 -13.03 -19.20
C LYS A 21 1.07 -13.51 -19.92
N HIS A 22 1.41 -12.88 -21.04
CA HIS A 22 2.59 -13.22 -21.82
C HIS A 22 3.89 -13.09 -21.01
N LEU A 23 4.08 -11.96 -20.31
CA LEU A 23 5.26 -11.75 -19.47
C LEU A 23 5.35 -12.76 -18.32
N TRP A 24 4.20 -13.10 -17.73
CA TRP A 24 4.13 -13.99 -16.59
C TRP A 24 4.42 -15.45 -16.96
N GLU A 25 3.93 -15.90 -18.12
CA GLU A 25 4.16 -17.24 -18.65
C GLU A 25 5.57 -17.42 -19.24
N MET A 26 6.14 -16.39 -19.87
CA MET A 26 7.50 -16.46 -20.43
C MET A 26 8.61 -16.43 -19.37
N SER A 27 8.35 -15.85 -18.20
CA SER A 27 9.35 -15.77 -17.15
C SER A 27 9.49 -17.11 -16.41
N ARG A 28 10.73 -17.59 -16.30
CA ARG A 28 11.08 -18.80 -15.53
C ARG A 28 11.47 -18.51 -14.07
N GLY A 29 11.53 -17.24 -13.68
CA GLY A 29 11.91 -16.82 -12.33
C GLY A 29 10.77 -16.96 -11.31
N GLY A 30 11.11 -16.80 -10.02
CA GLY A 30 10.12 -16.72 -8.95
C GLY A 30 9.25 -15.46 -9.01
N VAL A 31 8.22 -15.37 -8.15
CA VAL A 31 7.20 -14.30 -8.18
C VAL A 31 7.81 -12.90 -8.17
N VAL A 32 8.82 -12.66 -7.33
CA VAL A 32 9.46 -11.35 -7.19
C VAL A 32 10.14 -10.93 -8.50
N GLU A 33 10.81 -11.87 -9.16
CA GLU A 33 11.45 -11.65 -10.46
C GLU A 33 10.43 -11.40 -11.58
N LYS A 34 9.32 -12.15 -11.60
CA LYS A 34 8.21 -11.91 -12.55
C LYS A 34 7.63 -10.51 -12.40
N ILE A 35 7.41 -10.06 -11.16
CA ILE A 35 6.92 -8.71 -10.87
C ILE A 35 7.93 -7.65 -11.33
N ARG A 36 9.23 -7.88 -11.12
CA ARG A 36 10.29 -6.98 -11.59
C ARG A 36 10.28 -6.86 -13.11
N ILE A 37 10.16 -7.96 -13.83
CA ILE A 37 10.07 -7.96 -15.31
C ILE A 37 8.84 -7.19 -15.78
N CYS A 38 7.67 -7.44 -15.18
CA CYS A 38 6.46 -6.69 -15.47
C CYS A 38 6.68 -5.18 -15.24
N ARG A 39 7.28 -4.81 -14.10
CA ARG A 39 7.59 -3.41 -13.78
C ARG A 39 8.46 -2.76 -14.85
N GLU A 40 9.56 -3.40 -15.25
CA GLU A 40 10.48 -2.85 -16.24
C GLU A 40 9.80 -2.64 -17.59
N ARG A 41 8.99 -3.61 -18.01
CA ARG A 41 8.22 -3.52 -19.24
C ARG A 41 7.19 -2.39 -19.19
N PHE A 42 6.39 -2.31 -18.14
CA PHE A 42 5.40 -1.22 -17.98
C PHE A 42 6.04 0.14 -17.77
N THR A 43 7.27 0.22 -17.23
CA THR A 43 8.03 1.47 -17.15
C THR A 43 8.43 1.96 -18.54
N LYS A 44 8.95 1.06 -19.39
CA LYS A 44 9.33 1.37 -20.78
C LYS A 44 8.12 1.80 -21.62
N VAL A 45 7.03 1.04 -21.52
CA VAL A 45 5.78 1.32 -22.26
C VAL A 45 5.07 2.58 -21.73
N GLY A 46 5.20 2.88 -20.44
CA GLY A 46 4.61 4.05 -19.79
C GLY A 46 5.34 5.38 -20.06
N MET A 47 6.55 5.35 -20.62
CA MET A 47 7.33 6.53 -21.01
C MET A 47 7.34 6.80 -22.53
N GLY A 48 6.95 5.84 -23.36
CA GLY A 48 6.89 6.02 -24.80
C GLY A 48 5.86 5.11 -25.44
N ASN A 49 4.86 5.71 -26.07
CA ASN A 49 4.03 5.12 -27.12
C ASN A 49 3.57 3.68 -26.90
N LEU A 50 2.45 3.50 -26.19
CA LEU A 50 1.51 2.45 -26.60
C LEU A 50 0.82 2.93 -27.90
N LYS A 51 1.59 3.01 -29.00
CA LYS A 51 1.03 3.25 -30.33
C LYS A 51 0.14 2.05 -30.62
N ILE A 52 -1.16 2.29 -30.57
CA ILE A 52 -2.15 1.37 -31.09
C ILE A 52 -1.88 1.34 -32.61
N ALA A 53 -1.29 0.25 -33.10
CA ALA A 53 -1.20 0.01 -34.52
C ALA A 53 -2.58 -0.47 -35.01
N ILE A 54 -3.50 0.46 -35.25
CA ILE A 54 -4.66 0.19 -36.11
C ILE A 54 -4.24 0.61 -37.50
N GLY A 55 -4.10 -0.36 -38.40
CA GLY A 55 -3.80 -0.12 -39.81
C GLY A 55 -4.80 0.87 -40.41
N TRP A 56 -4.29 2.03 -40.82
CA TRP A 56 -5.04 3.00 -41.61
C TRP A 56 -5.09 2.50 -43.06
N ASN A 57 -6.21 1.87 -43.44
CA ASN A 57 -6.61 1.77 -44.84
C ASN A 57 -7.92 2.55 -45.00
N GLY A 58 -7.80 3.76 -45.53
CA GLY A 58 -8.95 4.60 -45.83
C GLY A 58 -9.77 4.03 -46.98
N LYS A 59 -11.08 3.88 -46.79
CA LYS A 59 -12.09 4.10 -47.83
C LYS A 59 -13.38 4.66 -47.20
N ASN A 60 -13.91 5.66 -47.89
CA ASN A 60 -15.02 6.53 -47.51
C ASN A 60 -16.30 5.76 -47.12
N GLY A 61 -16.86 6.09 -45.95
CA GLY A 61 -18.17 5.59 -45.49
C GLY A 61 -18.42 5.52 -43.98
N LYS A 62 -17.52 6.02 -43.11
CA LYS A 62 -17.55 5.75 -41.65
C LYS A 62 -17.60 6.95 -40.70
N LYS A 63 -17.95 8.16 -41.17
CA LYS A 63 -17.90 9.40 -40.35
C LYS A 63 -18.61 9.30 -38.98
N LEU A 64 -19.72 8.57 -38.82
CA LEU A 64 -20.43 8.49 -37.54
C LEU A 64 -19.83 7.47 -36.56
N LYS A 65 -19.36 6.32 -37.04
CA LYS A 65 -18.66 5.33 -36.20
C LYS A 65 -17.33 5.90 -35.70
N ASP A 66 -16.59 6.55 -36.59
CA ASP A 66 -15.32 7.18 -36.24
C ASP A 66 -15.51 8.29 -35.18
N LEU A 67 -16.62 9.03 -35.23
CA LEU A 67 -16.92 10.10 -34.27
C LEU A 67 -17.38 9.56 -32.91
N ILE A 68 -18.10 8.44 -32.89
CA ILE A 68 -18.47 7.72 -31.66
C ILE A 68 -17.21 7.12 -31.02
N ASP A 69 -16.34 6.49 -31.81
CA ASP A 69 -15.08 5.91 -31.33
C ASP A 69 -14.14 6.98 -30.77
N VAL A 70 -14.00 8.12 -31.46
CA VAL A 70 -13.25 9.29 -30.96
C VAL A 70 -13.87 9.84 -29.67
N LYS A 71 -15.20 9.90 -29.56
CA LYS A 71 -15.89 10.37 -28.34
C LYS A 71 -15.72 9.41 -27.17
N ILE A 72 -15.78 8.11 -27.40
CA ILE A 72 -15.49 7.07 -26.40
C ILE A 72 -14.03 7.20 -25.95
N HIS A 73 -13.09 7.37 -26.88
CA HIS A 73 -11.68 7.58 -26.57
C HIS A 73 -11.43 8.86 -25.76
N LEU A 74 -12.08 9.97 -26.09
CA LEU A 74 -11.98 11.23 -25.34
C LEU A 74 -12.57 11.09 -23.93
N ASN A 75 -13.73 10.47 -23.77
CA ASN A 75 -14.32 10.21 -22.46
C ASN A 75 -13.42 9.30 -21.60
N ILE A 76 -12.82 8.29 -22.21
CA ILE A 76 -11.83 7.44 -21.56
C ILE A 76 -10.59 8.27 -21.14
N GLU A 77 -10.14 9.22 -21.94
CA GLU A 77 -8.99 10.09 -21.60
C GLU A 77 -9.33 11.07 -20.47
N ILE A 78 -10.53 11.62 -20.46
CA ILE A 78 -11.05 12.48 -19.38
C ILE A 78 -11.15 11.67 -18.08
N ASP A 79 -11.74 10.48 -18.11
CA ASP A 79 -11.82 9.57 -16.95
C ASP A 79 -10.40 9.17 -16.44
N LYS A 80 -9.40 9.07 -17.34
CA LYS A 80 -8.00 8.81 -16.95
C LYS A 80 -7.40 9.96 -16.16
N ASP A 81 -7.57 11.18 -16.67
CA ASP A 81 -7.03 12.39 -16.03
C ASP A 81 -7.75 12.64 -14.70
N GLU A 82 -9.07 12.47 -14.65
CA GLU A 82 -9.85 12.60 -13.42
C GLU A 82 -9.42 11.62 -12.33
N ARG A 83 -9.34 10.31 -12.64
CA ARG A 83 -8.87 9.29 -11.69
C ARG A 83 -7.42 9.52 -11.26
N TYR A 84 -6.58 10.02 -12.17
CA TYR A 84 -5.20 10.39 -11.85
C TYR A 84 -5.13 11.53 -10.84
N TRP A 85 -5.95 12.57 -11.01
CA TRP A 85 -5.99 13.72 -10.12
C TRP A 85 -6.66 13.42 -8.79
N GLU A 86 -7.72 12.61 -8.78
CA GLU A 86 -8.37 12.11 -7.57
C GLU A 86 -7.38 11.34 -6.67
N GLN A 87 -6.63 10.40 -7.26
CA GLN A 87 -5.59 9.64 -6.55
C GLN A 87 -4.49 10.55 -5.97
N ARG A 88 -4.11 11.61 -6.68
CA ARG A 88 -3.11 12.58 -6.21
C ARG A 88 -3.64 13.52 -5.14
N ALA A 89 -4.92 13.88 -5.21
CA ALA A 89 -5.57 14.76 -4.24
C ALA A 89 -5.87 14.05 -2.91
N ARG A 90 -6.01 12.70 -2.91
CA ARG A 90 -6.44 11.90 -1.75
C ARG A 90 -7.75 12.42 -1.14
N MET A 91 -8.70 12.83 -1.97
CA MET A 91 -10.05 13.22 -1.54
C MET A 91 -11.11 12.51 -2.38
N ASN A 92 -12.11 11.93 -1.71
CA ASN A 92 -13.33 11.42 -2.33
C ASN A 92 -14.38 12.53 -2.32
N LEU A 93 -14.33 13.47 -3.26
CA LEU A 93 -15.34 14.52 -3.36
C LEU A 93 -16.36 14.15 -4.44
N LEU A 94 -17.63 14.13 -4.04
CA LEU A 94 -18.81 13.67 -4.81
C LEU A 94 -19.16 14.50 -6.06
N LYS A 95 -18.24 15.32 -6.60
CA LYS A 95 -18.48 16.09 -7.84
C LYS A 95 -17.28 16.02 -8.79
N ARG A 96 -17.55 15.48 -9.97
CA ARG A 96 -16.63 14.99 -11.01
C ARG A 96 -15.95 16.10 -11.84
N ASP A 97 -16.33 17.38 -11.70
CA ASP A 97 -16.04 18.38 -12.74
C ASP A 97 -15.06 19.52 -12.38
N ASN A 98 -13.97 19.31 -11.62
CA ASN A 98 -13.03 20.42 -11.37
C ASN A 98 -11.54 20.02 -11.32
N THR A 99 -10.99 19.64 -12.47
CA THR A 99 -9.55 19.36 -12.66
C THR A 99 -8.64 20.47 -12.11
N LYS A 100 -8.93 21.75 -12.41
CA LYS A 100 -8.13 22.91 -11.92
C LYS A 100 -8.02 22.97 -10.40
N PHE A 101 -9.10 22.63 -9.68
CA PHE A 101 -9.10 22.57 -8.21
C PHE A 101 -8.15 21.47 -7.73
N PHE A 102 -8.25 20.26 -8.28
CA PHE A 102 -7.37 19.15 -7.92
C PHE A 102 -5.90 19.43 -8.26
N HIS A 103 -5.62 20.08 -9.40
CA HIS A 103 -4.28 20.53 -9.78
C HIS A 103 -3.67 21.50 -8.76
N ASN A 104 -4.44 22.52 -8.36
CA ASN A 104 -4.00 23.52 -7.38
C ASN A 104 -3.78 22.88 -6.01
N PHE A 105 -4.70 22.03 -5.58
CA PHE A 105 -4.60 21.33 -4.30
C PHE A 105 -3.39 20.38 -4.25
N ALA A 106 -3.18 19.58 -5.30
CA ALA A 106 -2.02 18.70 -5.42
C ALA A 106 -0.69 19.49 -5.44
N SER A 107 -0.68 20.67 -6.07
CA SER A 107 0.49 21.55 -6.12
C SER A 107 0.78 22.20 -4.77
N GLN A 108 -0.25 22.69 -4.07
CA GLN A 108 -0.12 23.20 -2.70
C GLN A 108 0.40 22.12 -1.76
N ARG A 109 -0.18 20.91 -1.80
CA ARG A 109 0.26 19.77 -1.00
C ARG A 109 1.70 19.35 -1.33
N LYS A 110 2.13 19.45 -2.59
CA LYS A 110 3.53 19.21 -2.99
C LYS A 110 4.48 20.24 -2.39
N ARG A 111 4.08 21.52 -2.33
CA ARG A 111 4.87 22.58 -1.69
C ARG A 111 4.96 22.36 -0.19
N ALA A 112 3.83 22.11 0.48
CA ALA A 112 3.79 21.87 1.93
C ALA A 112 4.56 20.62 2.37
N ASN A 113 4.62 19.58 1.53
CA ASN A 113 5.35 18.34 1.82
C ASN A 113 6.81 18.36 1.34
N ARG A 114 7.30 19.47 0.79
CA ARG A 114 8.70 19.58 0.39
C ARG A 114 9.55 19.75 1.65
N ILE A 115 10.48 18.83 1.84
CA ILE A 115 11.51 18.94 2.87
C ILE A 115 12.66 19.73 2.24
N GLU A 116 12.93 20.92 2.76
CA GLU A 116 14.01 21.78 2.28
C GLU A 116 15.28 21.60 3.10
N GLU A 117 15.11 21.29 4.39
CA GLU A 117 16.18 21.20 5.37
C GLU A 117 15.89 20.11 6.41
N LEU A 118 16.94 19.51 6.95
CA LEU A 118 16.87 18.58 8.08
C LEU A 118 17.96 18.91 9.11
N GLU A 119 17.64 18.75 10.38
CA GLU A 119 18.57 18.82 11.49
C GLU A 119 19.26 17.47 11.68
N ASN A 120 20.60 17.47 11.78
CA ASN A 120 21.39 16.28 12.08
C ASN A 120 21.47 16.01 13.60
N GLU A 121 22.10 14.91 13.99
CA GLU A 121 22.29 14.52 15.40
C GLU A 121 23.09 15.54 16.24
N HIS A 122 23.85 16.42 15.59
CA HIS A 122 24.64 17.48 16.22
C HIS A 122 23.92 18.84 16.24
N GLY A 123 22.63 18.89 15.87
CA GLY A 123 21.84 20.12 15.83
C GLY A 123 22.14 21.05 14.65
N GLN A 124 22.88 20.58 13.64
CA GLN A 124 23.21 21.36 12.45
C GLN A 124 22.20 21.13 11.33
N LEU A 125 21.85 22.20 10.62
CA LEU A 125 20.93 22.15 9.48
C LEU A 125 21.65 21.72 8.20
N VAL A 126 21.02 20.77 7.51
CA VAL A 126 21.52 20.14 6.30
C VAL A 126 20.52 20.40 5.18
N MET A 127 21.02 20.99 4.09
CA MET A 127 20.24 21.33 2.89
C MET A 127 20.56 20.40 1.71
N GLU A 128 21.72 19.73 1.73
CA GLU A 128 22.15 18.89 0.63
C GLU A 128 21.36 17.58 0.62
N LYS A 129 20.72 17.25 -0.51
CA LYS A 129 19.85 16.07 -0.63
C LYS A 129 20.52 14.75 -0.24
N LYS A 130 21.82 14.60 -0.52
CA LYS A 130 22.56 13.38 -0.22
C LYS A 130 22.74 13.25 1.29
N GLU A 131 23.21 14.31 1.93
CA GLU A 131 23.37 14.38 3.37
C GLU A 131 22.04 14.23 4.11
N MET A 132 20.97 14.90 3.65
CA MET A 132 19.61 14.74 4.19
C MET A 132 19.14 13.28 4.13
N ALA A 133 19.42 12.58 3.02
CA ALA A 133 19.07 11.17 2.87
C ALA A 133 19.87 10.28 3.82
N ASP A 134 21.14 10.59 4.08
CA ASP A 134 21.99 9.84 4.99
C ASP A 134 21.62 10.10 6.47
N VAL A 135 21.23 11.33 6.83
CA VAL A 135 20.66 11.67 8.14
C VAL A 135 19.37 10.88 8.38
N ALA A 136 18.46 10.88 7.40
CA ALA A 136 17.23 10.09 7.49
C ALA A 136 17.51 8.58 7.57
N ARG A 137 18.47 8.07 6.79
CA ARG A 137 18.83 6.65 6.79
C ARG A 137 19.32 6.22 8.17
N ARG A 138 20.31 6.92 8.75
CA ARG A 138 20.84 6.60 10.09
C ARG A 138 19.76 6.63 11.15
N TYR A 139 18.98 7.71 11.18
CA TYR A 139 17.89 7.86 12.15
C TYR A 139 16.91 6.69 12.10
N PHE A 140 16.44 6.29 10.91
CA PHE A 140 15.49 5.17 10.80
C PHE A 140 16.15 3.80 10.99
N GLN A 141 17.42 3.63 10.61
CA GLN A 141 18.16 2.40 10.91
C GLN A 141 18.29 2.20 12.41
N GLU A 142 18.66 3.23 13.16
CA GLU A 142 18.74 3.17 14.62
C GLU A 142 17.35 2.94 15.22
N LEU A 143 16.33 3.69 14.77
CA LEU A 143 14.96 3.57 15.27
C LEU A 143 14.36 2.16 15.08
N PHE A 144 14.68 1.50 13.96
CA PHE A 144 14.17 0.15 13.65
C PHE A 144 15.13 -0.97 14.06
N SER A 145 16.29 -0.65 14.64
CA SER A 145 17.20 -1.65 15.20
C SER A 145 16.74 -2.04 16.61
N SER A 146 16.87 -3.32 16.96
CA SER A 146 16.57 -3.77 18.32
C SER A 146 17.63 -3.24 19.29
N GLY A 147 17.21 -2.63 20.41
CA GLY A 147 18.11 -2.30 21.52
C GLY A 147 18.56 -3.49 22.38
N GLY A 148 18.29 -4.73 21.92
CA GLY A 148 18.44 -5.97 22.71
C GLY A 148 17.15 -6.38 23.41
N ILE A 149 17.01 -7.68 23.72
CA ILE A 149 15.86 -8.22 24.46
C ILE A 149 16.25 -8.31 25.93
N SER A 150 15.57 -7.53 26.78
CA SER A 150 15.62 -7.71 28.24
C SER A 150 14.78 -8.93 28.64
N ASN A 151 15.02 -9.52 29.82
CA ASN A 151 14.25 -10.68 30.27
C ASN A 151 12.73 -10.35 30.30
N LEU A 152 11.97 -10.97 29.38
CA LEU A 152 10.53 -10.77 29.23
C LEU A 152 9.72 -11.50 30.29
N GLU A 153 10.29 -12.49 31.01
CA GLU A 153 9.58 -13.29 32.00
C GLU A 153 8.94 -12.41 33.09
N TYR A 154 9.67 -11.39 33.56
CA TYR A 154 9.15 -10.47 34.57
C TYR A 154 7.93 -9.69 34.04
N ILE A 155 7.99 -9.19 32.80
CA ILE A 155 6.89 -8.43 32.18
C ILE A 155 5.68 -9.34 31.94
N LEU A 156 5.92 -10.56 31.46
CA LEU A 156 4.87 -11.53 31.15
C LEU A 156 4.24 -12.13 32.41
N SER A 157 4.92 -12.10 33.56
CA SER A 157 4.37 -12.62 34.83
C SER A 157 3.08 -11.92 35.30
N GLY A 158 2.87 -10.67 34.88
CA GLY A 158 1.66 -9.90 35.19
C GLY A 158 0.53 -10.06 34.18
N ILE A 159 0.71 -10.85 33.12
CA ILE A 159 -0.28 -11.06 32.07
C ILE A 159 -0.97 -12.39 32.30
N GLU A 160 -2.27 -12.36 32.59
CA GLU A 160 -3.08 -13.56 32.72
C GLU A 160 -3.21 -14.29 31.37
N THR A 161 -3.05 -15.62 31.40
CA THR A 161 -3.23 -16.46 30.21
C THR A 161 -4.71 -16.50 29.81
N CYS A 162 -5.05 -15.91 28.67
CA CYS A 162 -6.42 -15.77 28.17
C CYS A 162 -6.73 -16.61 26.91
N ILE A 163 -5.72 -17.27 26.33
CA ILE A 163 -5.86 -18.14 25.15
C ILE A 163 -6.10 -19.58 25.59
N LEU A 164 -7.23 -20.15 25.16
CA LEU A 164 -7.57 -21.55 25.38
C LEU A 164 -6.80 -22.48 24.44
N GLU A 165 -6.64 -23.75 24.81
CA GLU A 165 -5.97 -24.76 23.97
C GLU A 165 -6.59 -24.88 22.57
N SER A 166 -7.92 -24.81 22.48
CA SER A 166 -8.63 -24.85 21.18
C SER A 166 -8.36 -23.62 20.31
N MET A 167 -8.17 -22.45 20.93
CA MET A 167 -7.76 -21.24 20.22
C MET A 167 -6.31 -21.36 19.77
N ASN A 168 -5.43 -21.88 20.64
CA ASN A 168 -4.03 -22.10 20.32
C ASN A 168 -3.87 -23.04 19.11
N HIS A 169 -4.57 -24.18 19.11
CA HIS A 169 -4.60 -25.11 17.97
C HIS A 169 -4.96 -24.38 16.67
N MET A 170 -6.05 -23.61 16.68
CA MET A 170 -6.50 -22.83 15.52
C MET A 170 -5.48 -21.77 15.07
N LEU A 171 -4.79 -21.11 16.00
CA LEU A 171 -3.76 -20.10 15.67
C LEU A 171 -2.48 -20.73 15.10
N THR A 172 -2.22 -22.00 15.42
CA THR A 172 -1.05 -22.75 14.94
C THR A 172 -1.32 -23.60 13.70
N GLU A 173 -2.56 -23.62 13.20
CA GLU A 173 -2.89 -24.31 11.96
C GLU A 173 -2.21 -23.65 10.75
N ASN A 174 -1.93 -24.47 9.74
CA ASN A 174 -1.35 -23.98 8.49
C ASN A 174 -2.32 -23.04 7.78
N TYR A 175 -1.77 -21.93 7.28
CA TYR A 175 -2.51 -21.00 6.45
C TYR A 175 -2.93 -21.64 5.13
N THR A 176 -4.06 -21.19 4.60
CA THR A 176 -4.70 -21.72 3.39
C THR A 176 -4.73 -20.71 2.24
N MET A 177 -4.93 -21.18 1.01
CA MET A 177 -5.07 -20.28 -0.15
C MET A 177 -6.32 -19.39 -0.04
N GLU A 178 -7.38 -19.90 0.56
CA GLU A 178 -8.63 -19.20 0.79
C GLU A 178 -8.43 -17.96 1.67
N GLU A 179 -7.59 -18.07 2.70
CA GLU A 179 -7.24 -16.95 3.57
C GLU A 179 -6.42 -15.88 2.84
N ILE A 180 -5.49 -16.28 1.97
CA ILE A 180 -4.75 -15.36 1.08
C ILE A 180 -5.72 -14.59 0.17
N ILE A 181 -6.66 -15.29 -0.46
CA ILE A 181 -7.66 -14.68 -1.36
C ILE A 181 -8.57 -13.73 -0.58
N SER A 182 -9.02 -14.14 0.61
CA SER A 182 -9.84 -13.32 1.50
C SER A 182 -9.10 -12.04 1.91
N ALA A 183 -7.83 -12.15 2.31
CA ALA A 183 -6.99 -11.02 2.64
C ALA A 183 -6.88 -10.02 1.48
N LEU A 184 -6.62 -10.49 0.24
CA LEU A 184 -6.55 -9.62 -0.93
C LEU A 184 -7.88 -8.94 -1.25
N LYS A 185 -9.01 -9.64 -1.15
CA LYS A 185 -10.34 -9.08 -1.44
C LYS A 185 -10.73 -7.98 -0.46
N ASN A 186 -10.33 -8.11 0.80
CA ASN A 186 -10.61 -7.13 1.85
C ASN A 186 -9.67 -5.91 1.82
N MET A 187 -8.70 -5.87 0.90
CA MET A 187 -7.85 -4.69 0.72
C MET A 187 -8.47 -3.65 -0.20
N GLY A 188 -8.31 -2.38 0.18
CA GLY A 188 -8.70 -1.27 -0.68
C GLY A 188 -7.87 -1.22 -1.99
N PRO A 189 -8.50 -1.09 -3.18
CA PRO A 189 -7.83 -1.22 -4.48
C PRO A 189 -6.78 -0.13 -4.74
N THR A 190 -6.98 1.06 -4.17
CA THR A 190 -6.14 2.25 -4.40
C THR A 190 -5.14 2.51 -3.26
N LYS A 191 -4.92 1.53 -2.37
CA LYS A 191 -3.89 1.63 -1.33
C LYS A 191 -2.52 1.83 -1.96
N ALA A 192 -1.65 2.56 -1.25
CA ALA A 192 -0.33 2.92 -1.77
C ALA A 192 0.49 1.66 -2.12
N SER A 193 1.09 1.64 -3.31
CA SER A 193 1.99 0.57 -3.75
C SER A 193 3.34 0.63 -3.04
N GLY A 194 4.08 -0.48 -3.07
CA GLY A 194 5.45 -0.52 -2.59
C GLY A 194 6.44 0.07 -3.59
N GLY A 195 7.73 -0.23 -3.39
CA GLY A 195 8.80 0.15 -4.33
C GLY A 195 8.65 -0.49 -5.72
N ASP A 196 7.89 -1.58 -5.83
CA ASP A 196 7.53 -2.27 -7.07
C ASP A 196 6.54 -1.47 -7.94
N GLY A 197 5.82 -0.53 -7.35
CA GLY A 197 4.88 0.35 -8.03
C GLY A 197 3.53 -0.31 -8.41
N PHE A 198 3.24 -1.53 -7.97
CA PHE A 198 1.98 -2.20 -8.26
C PHE A 198 0.94 -1.96 -7.14
N PRO A 199 -0.25 -1.42 -7.43
CA PRO A 199 -1.32 -1.27 -6.46
C PRO A 199 -2.07 -2.58 -6.24
N VAL A 200 -2.85 -2.66 -5.17
CA VAL A 200 -3.73 -3.79 -4.85
C VAL A 200 -4.65 -4.14 -6.03
N LEU A 201 -5.16 -3.12 -6.74
CA LEU A 201 -6.00 -3.29 -7.92
C LEU A 201 -5.39 -4.19 -9.00
N PHE A 202 -4.07 -4.17 -9.18
CA PHE A 202 -3.39 -5.04 -10.16
C PHE A 202 -3.59 -6.51 -9.79
N PHE A 203 -3.32 -6.86 -8.53
CA PHE A 203 -3.45 -8.21 -8.02
C PHE A 203 -4.92 -8.67 -8.00
N GLN A 204 -5.84 -7.79 -7.62
CA GLN A 204 -7.28 -8.09 -7.65
C GLN A 204 -7.79 -8.36 -9.07
N LYS A 205 -7.34 -7.58 -10.07
CA LYS A 205 -7.77 -7.78 -11.46
C LYS A 205 -7.18 -9.04 -12.07
N TYR A 206 -5.86 -9.21 -11.96
CA TYR A 206 -5.11 -10.23 -12.68
C TYR A 206 -4.85 -11.47 -11.85
N TRP A 207 -5.64 -11.70 -10.78
CA TRP A 207 -5.47 -12.83 -9.88
C TRP A 207 -5.57 -14.18 -10.58
N HIS A 208 -6.38 -14.29 -11.64
CA HIS A 208 -6.47 -15.49 -12.46
C HIS A 208 -5.15 -15.83 -13.20
N ILE A 209 -4.25 -14.86 -13.35
CA ILE A 209 -2.93 -15.03 -13.96
C ILE A 209 -1.88 -15.21 -12.87
N VAL A 210 -1.78 -14.25 -11.94
CA VAL A 210 -0.66 -14.18 -10.97
C VAL A 210 -0.93 -14.96 -9.68
N GLY A 211 -2.20 -15.26 -9.39
CA GLY A 211 -2.67 -15.64 -8.05
C GLY A 211 -2.13 -16.96 -7.55
N LYS A 212 -1.96 -17.96 -8.42
CA LYS A 212 -1.42 -19.28 -8.01
C LYS A 212 0.00 -19.16 -7.47
N GLU A 213 0.88 -18.50 -8.21
CA GLU A 213 2.29 -18.34 -7.81
C GLU A 213 2.42 -17.40 -6.61
N VAL A 214 1.67 -16.29 -6.59
CA VAL A 214 1.66 -15.36 -5.45
C VAL A 214 1.17 -16.05 -4.18
N SER A 215 0.12 -16.89 -4.27
CA SER A 215 -0.41 -17.63 -3.11
C SER A 215 0.62 -18.64 -2.61
N ASN A 216 1.23 -19.42 -3.50
CA ASN A 216 2.30 -20.36 -3.12
C ASN A 216 3.46 -19.66 -2.43
N PHE A 217 3.88 -18.50 -2.94
CA PHE A 217 4.94 -17.70 -2.34
C PHE A 217 4.55 -17.23 -0.93
N CYS A 218 3.33 -16.71 -0.74
CA CYS A 218 2.85 -16.29 0.57
C CYS A 218 2.75 -17.47 1.55
N LEU A 219 2.21 -18.60 1.11
CA LEU A 219 2.08 -19.81 1.93
C LEU A 219 3.44 -20.39 2.32
N ASN A 220 4.44 -20.31 1.44
CA ASN A 220 5.78 -20.75 1.77
C ASN A 220 6.38 -19.91 2.91
N ILE A 221 6.15 -18.60 2.91
CA ILE A 221 6.58 -17.71 4.00
C ILE A 221 5.78 -17.99 5.28
N LEU A 222 4.47 -18.19 5.17
CA LEU A 222 3.58 -18.34 6.32
C LEU A 222 3.69 -19.72 7.00
N ASN A 223 3.98 -20.79 6.26
CA ASN A 223 3.93 -22.17 6.75
C ASN A 223 5.30 -22.88 6.78
N ASN A 224 6.30 -22.46 6.00
CA ASN A 224 7.53 -23.24 5.76
C ASN A 224 8.82 -22.42 5.94
N ASP A 225 8.84 -21.44 6.84
CA ASP A 225 10.00 -20.56 7.10
C ASP A 225 10.58 -19.90 5.84
N GLY A 226 9.72 -19.59 4.85
CA GLY A 226 10.13 -18.96 3.61
C GLY A 226 10.79 -17.59 3.83
N LEU A 227 11.78 -17.27 3.00
CA LEU A 227 12.55 -16.02 3.12
C LEU A 227 11.70 -14.79 2.77
N ILE A 228 11.47 -13.93 3.76
CA ILE A 228 10.75 -12.65 3.58
C ILE A 228 11.62 -11.56 2.93
N GLU A 229 12.93 -11.74 2.91
CA GLU A 229 13.93 -10.74 2.50
C GLU A 229 13.68 -10.20 1.08
N GLU A 230 13.20 -11.06 0.17
CA GLU A 230 12.91 -10.69 -1.23
C GLU A 230 11.83 -9.61 -1.36
N ILE A 231 10.95 -9.47 -0.35
CA ILE A 231 9.83 -8.52 -0.35
C ILE A 231 9.90 -7.50 0.80
N HIS A 232 10.89 -7.60 1.68
CA HIS A 232 11.03 -6.77 2.88
C HIS A 232 11.62 -5.37 2.58
N THR A 233 12.22 -5.17 1.40
CA THR A 233 12.74 -3.85 1.00
C THR A 233 11.62 -2.82 0.90
N THR A 234 11.62 -1.84 1.81
CA THR A 234 10.52 -0.88 1.96
C THR A 234 11.01 0.57 1.84
N ASN A 235 10.27 1.37 1.07
CA ASN A 235 10.51 2.80 0.98
C ASN A 235 9.79 3.52 2.12
N ILE A 236 10.52 4.33 2.89
CA ILE A 236 9.92 5.20 3.91
C ILE A 236 9.59 6.55 3.28
N VAL A 237 8.33 6.95 3.39
CA VAL A 237 7.88 8.30 3.00
C VAL A 237 7.60 9.10 4.26
N LEU A 238 8.19 10.30 4.33
CA LEU A 238 7.99 11.22 5.44
C LEU A 238 6.80 12.13 5.16
N ILE A 239 5.84 12.15 6.09
CA ILE A 239 4.71 13.07 6.05
C ILE A 239 4.84 14.07 7.21
N PRO A 240 4.86 15.38 6.92
CA PRO A 240 4.81 16.45 7.92
C PRO A 240 3.74 16.25 9.01
N LYS A 241 4.10 16.36 10.30
CA LYS A 241 3.11 16.45 11.42
C LYS A 241 2.66 17.90 11.66
N VAL A 242 3.58 18.85 11.55
CA VAL A 242 3.40 20.28 11.87
C VAL A 242 4.07 21.16 10.81
N ALA A 243 3.92 22.48 10.89
CA ALA A 243 4.63 23.43 10.02
C ALA A 243 6.09 23.63 10.49
N ASN A 244 6.99 24.06 9.57
CA ASN A 244 8.41 24.36 9.82
C ASN A 244 9.18 23.17 10.45
N LEU A 245 9.47 22.17 9.62
CA LEU A 245 10.00 20.88 10.05
C LEU A 245 11.48 20.73 9.70
N VAL A 246 12.33 20.90 10.70
CA VAL A 246 13.76 20.57 10.62
C VAL A 246 14.04 19.19 11.23
N ASN A 247 13.30 18.79 12.26
CA ASN A 247 13.57 17.57 13.00
C ASN A 247 12.80 16.34 12.46
N LEU A 248 13.49 15.21 12.29
CA LEU A 248 12.89 13.95 11.80
C LEU A 248 11.76 13.41 12.70
N LYS A 249 11.77 13.69 14.00
CA LYS A 249 10.69 13.33 14.95
C LYS A 249 9.36 14.01 14.60
N SER A 250 9.43 15.16 13.94
CA SER A 250 8.27 15.94 13.51
C SER A 250 7.65 15.45 12.19
N PHE A 251 8.17 14.35 11.64
CA PHE A 251 7.57 13.63 10.52
C PHE A 251 6.87 12.34 11.00
N ARG A 252 5.81 11.93 10.29
CA ARG A 252 5.25 10.59 10.37
C ARG A 252 5.91 9.75 9.27
N PRO A 253 6.68 8.71 9.62
CA PRO A 253 7.14 7.75 8.62
C PRO A 253 5.96 6.90 8.15
N ILE A 254 5.85 6.71 6.83
CA ILE A 254 4.97 5.71 6.22
C ILE A 254 5.83 4.74 5.43
N SER A 255 5.83 3.49 5.87
CA SER A 255 6.45 2.36 5.18
C SER A 255 5.59 1.93 3.99
N LEU A 256 6.11 2.11 2.78
CA LEU A 256 5.47 1.66 1.54
C LEU A 256 5.87 0.22 1.22
N CYS A 257 5.25 -0.74 1.92
CA CYS A 257 5.48 -2.17 1.66
C CYS A 257 4.88 -2.60 0.32
N THR A 258 5.40 -3.68 -0.27
CA THR A 258 4.82 -4.33 -1.45
C THR A 258 3.41 -4.85 -1.15
N VAL A 259 2.61 -5.09 -2.18
CA VAL A 259 1.27 -5.69 -1.97
C VAL A 259 1.39 -7.12 -1.47
N ILE A 260 2.39 -7.88 -1.92
CA ILE A 260 2.65 -9.24 -1.43
C ILE A 260 2.92 -9.23 0.08
N TYR A 261 3.79 -8.33 0.56
CA TYR A 261 4.03 -8.17 1.99
C TYR A 261 2.73 -7.85 2.74
N LYS A 262 1.91 -6.93 2.20
CA LYS A 262 0.61 -6.59 2.79
C LYS A 262 -0.34 -7.78 2.82
N ILE A 263 -0.31 -8.68 1.84
CA ILE A 263 -1.12 -9.91 1.81
C ILE A 263 -0.74 -10.78 3.00
N ILE A 264 0.55 -11.06 3.17
CA ILE A 264 1.07 -11.85 4.30
C ILE A 264 0.64 -11.22 5.63
N SER A 265 0.94 -9.92 5.84
CA SER A 265 0.57 -9.24 7.09
C SER A 265 -0.94 -9.23 7.34
N LYS A 266 -1.76 -9.04 6.30
CA LYS A 266 -3.23 -9.01 6.43
C LYS A 266 -3.80 -10.40 6.71
N THR A 267 -3.21 -11.45 6.13
CA THR A 267 -3.58 -12.84 6.43
C THR A 267 -3.32 -13.17 7.89
N THR A 268 -2.13 -12.82 8.41
CA THR A 268 -1.80 -12.98 9.84
C THR A 268 -2.70 -12.13 10.73
N GLU A 269 -2.96 -10.87 10.36
CA GLU A 269 -3.88 -9.98 11.09
C GLU A 269 -5.28 -10.60 11.19
N ASN A 270 -5.82 -11.13 10.09
CA ASN A 270 -7.16 -11.75 10.08
C ASN A 270 -7.22 -12.99 10.98
N LEU A 271 -6.13 -13.76 11.11
CA LEU A 271 -6.05 -14.89 12.03
C LEU A 271 -6.07 -14.42 13.49
N LEU A 272 -5.20 -13.47 13.85
CA LEU A 272 -5.12 -12.91 15.21
C LEU A 272 -6.42 -12.20 15.61
N GLN A 273 -7.12 -11.58 14.67
CA GLN A 273 -8.39 -10.91 14.89
C GLN A 273 -9.46 -11.84 15.47
N LYS A 274 -9.39 -13.16 15.19
CA LYS A 274 -10.34 -14.16 15.72
C LYS A 274 -10.28 -14.28 17.24
N VAL A 275 -9.13 -14.01 17.85
CA VAL A 275 -8.91 -14.11 19.31
C VAL A 275 -8.68 -12.75 19.97
N LEU A 276 -8.53 -11.69 19.20
CA LEU A 276 -8.16 -10.37 19.72
C LEU A 276 -9.05 -9.93 20.89
N ASN A 277 -10.37 -10.13 20.79
CA ASN A 277 -11.33 -9.74 21.83
C ASN A 277 -11.17 -10.48 23.17
N THR A 278 -10.53 -11.66 23.20
CA THR A 278 -10.27 -12.38 24.44
C THR A 278 -8.99 -11.89 25.13
N CYS A 279 -8.12 -11.21 24.39
CA CYS A 279 -6.79 -10.80 24.84
C CYS A 279 -6.70 -9.32 25.23
N ILE A 280 -7.72 -8.53 24.93
CA ILE A 280 -7.71 -7.08 25.12
C ILE A 280 -8.81 -6.66 26.10
N ASP A 281 -8.45 -5.72 26.97
CA ASP A 281 -9.40 -5.14 27.92
C ASP A 281 -10.54 -4.40 27.19
N LYS A 282 -11.72 -4.33 27.81
CA LYS A 282 -12.89 -3.63 27.24
C LYS A 282 -12.66 -2.13 27.07
N ALA A 283 -11.81 -1.52 27.89
CA ALA A 283 -11.43 -0.11 27.80
C ALA A 283 -10.47 0.18 26.62
N GLN A 284 -9.92 -0.85 25.96
CA GLN A 284 -9.14 -0.68 24.75
C GLN A 284 -10.05 -0.62 23.53
N SER A 285 -10.29 0.60 23.01
CA SER A 285 -11.21 0.81 21.89
C SER A 285 -10.51 1.05 20.54
N ALA A 286 -9.24 1.43 20.53
CA ALA A 286 -8.53 1.73 19.29
C ALA A 286 -8.17 0.45 18.51
N PHE A 287 -8.49 0.43 17.21
CA PHE A 287 -8.19 -0.66 16.27
C PHE A 287 -8.83 -2.02 16.59
N VAL A 288 -9.90 -2.01 17.37
CA VAL A 288 -10.67 -3.21 17.71
C VAL A 288 -11.99 -3.18 16.94
N PRO A 289 -12.36 -4.25 16.24
CA PRO A 289 -13.63 -4.32 15.54
C PRO A 289 -14.80 -4.02 16.48
N SER A 290 -15.74 -3.21 16.00
CA SER A 290 -16.96 -2.84 16.75
C SER A 290 -16.73 -2.01 18.01
N ARG A 291 -15.54 -1.41 18.20
CA ARG A 291 -15.28 -0.43 19.26
C ARG A 291 -14.94 0.92 18.66
N LEU A 292 -15.43 1.99 19.28
CA LEU A 292 -15.19 3.36 18.85
C LEU A 292 -14.36 4.10 19.89
N ILE A 293 -13.49 5.00 19.45
CA ILE A 293 -12.71 5.83 20.37
C ILE A 293 -13.60 6.70 21.28
N THR A 294 -14.82 7.01 20.84
CA THR A 294 -15.83 7.74 21.60
C THR A 294 -16.34 6.95 22.80
N ASP A 295 -16.28 5.61 22.77
CA ASP A 295 -16.74 4.76 23.87
C ASP A 295 -15.89 5.01 25.13
N ASN A 296 -14.59 5.30 24.95
CA ASN A 296 -13.68 5.63 26.05
C ASN A 296 -14.01 6.98 26.68
N ILE A 297 -14.59 7.93 25.92
CA ILE A 297 -15.03 9.22 26.45
C ILE A 297 -16.22 9.00 27.41
N LEU A 298 -17.16 8.15 27.01
CA LEU A 298 -18.32 7.79 27.84
C LEU A 298 -17.89 7.06 29.11
N LEU A 299 -17.01 6.06 28.98
CA LEU A 299 -16.47 5.32 30.12
C LEU A 299 -15.77 6.26 31.12
N ALA A 300 -14.96 7.20 30.63
CA ALA A 300 -14.31 8.20 31.48
C ALA A 300 -15.34 9.10 32.20
N TYR A 301 -16.42 9.48 31.51
CA TYR A 301 -17.49 10.28 32.10
C TYR A 301 -18.24 9.53 33.21
N GLU A 302 -18.56 8.25 33.00
CA GLU A 302 -19.20 7.40 34.02
C GLU A 302 -18.30 7.17 35.24
N LEU A 303 -17.00 6.94 35.04
CA LEU A 303 -16.03 6.83 36.13
C LEU A 303 -15.95 8.12 36.94
N MET A 304 -15.88 9.29 36.29
CA MET A 304 -15.88 10.57 37.00
C MET A 304 -17.19 10.82 37.75
N HIS A 305 -18.32 10.37 37.21
CA HIS A 305 -19.62 10.51 37.87
C HIS A 305 -19.75 9.61 39.11
N SER A 306 -19.25 8.37 39.03
CA SER A 306 -19.30 7.38 40.12
C SER A 306 -18.30 7.65 41.26
N LEU A 307 -17.31 8.53 41.05
CA LEU A 307 -16.39 9.01 42.08
C LEU A 307 -16.95 10.16 42.93
N LYS A 308 -18.20 10.57 42.71
CA LYS A 308 -18.94 11.51 43.58
C LYS A 308 -19.72 10.76 44.65
#